data_AF-A0A0G4MXD2-F1
#
_entry.id   AF-A0A0G4MXD2-F1
#
_cell.length_a   1.000
_cell.length_b   1.000
_cell.length_c   1.000
_cell.angle_alpha   90.00
_cell.angle_beta   90.00
_cell.angle_gamma   90.00
#
_symmetry.space_group_name_H-M   'P 1'
#
loop_
_entity.id
_entity.type
_entity.pdbx_description
1 polymer ?
#
loop_
_entity_poly.entity_id
_entity_poly.type
_entity_poly.pdbx_seq_one_letter_code
_entity_poly.pdbx_strand_id
1 'polypeptide(L)'
;MCDGGIMSSPKMWTAVFAGGIHVEAPSAQQQTLWARIKVQFRRVGNMFDRADKRIGKSTFGRIFRLEGSGHPKEVSGATFFKEVRAGFTTFATMAYIIAVNAIILSQTGGTCPCDQDDRLSCDSIDSYKQCKERVRLDLITATAAISGLSSFLFGFMTNLPVALAFAKSSPFVDETQRGDEGGEDAFHFVAYSSIGGKLYELDGLQPAPISHGDCTPDEFPVKISGILSDRVATYASSEIRFNVLAMVRDPRIAAAEIGDQETIARESEKRRQWQWENALRRHNFVGFAGEVMKGVVGEKVKAGNGAYEAWIKEGLERRKRDEDATRLRRRMGGGDGDEEMIG
;
A
#
# COMPACT_ATOMS: atom_id res chain seq x y z
N MET A 1 23.74 -25.90 -20.64
CA MET A 1 23.18 -24.89 -21.57
C MET A 1 21.70 -25.18 -21.67
N CYS A 2 20.87 -24.38 -20.99
CA CYS A 2 19.43 -24.41 -21.17
C CYS A 2 19.05 -23.00 -21.63
N ASP A 3 18.36 -22.94 -22.76
CA ASP A 3 18.14 -21.74 -23.56
C ASP A 3 17.45 -20.60 -22.79
N GLY A 4 17.99 -19.40 -22.99
CA GLY A 4 17.51 -18.16 -22.41
C GLY A 4 16.10 -17.82 -22.88
N GLY A 5 15.17 -17.81 -21.93
CA GLY A 5 13.90 -17.10 -22.08
C GLY A 5 14.17 -15.60 -22.09
N ILE A 6 14.01 -14.96 -23.24
CA ILE A 6 14.10 -13.51 -23.41
C ILE A 6 13.00 -12.86 -22.56
N MET A 7 13.41 -12.10 -21.54
CA MET A 7 12.51 -11.43 -20.59
C MET A 7 12.05 -10.09 -21.18
N SER A 8 10.73 -9.89 -21.26
CA SER A 8 10.14 -8.69 -21.84
C SER A 8 9.96 -7.58 -20.80
N SER A 9 10.58 -6.44 -21.11
CA SER A 9 10.47 -5.10 -20.50
C SER A 9 11.37 -4.76 -19.29
N PRO A 10 12.06 -3.60 -19.34
CA PRO A 10 12.80 -3.04 -18.21
C PRO A 10 11.83 -2.21 -17.36
N LYS A 11 11.38 -2.73 -16.22
CA LYS A 11 10.63 -1.96 -15.22
C LYS A 11 11.33 -2.05 -13.87
N MET A 12 11.47 -0.93 -13.16
CA MET A 12 12.08 -0.87 -11.82
C MET A 12 11.32 -1.75 -10.83
N TRP A 13 12.03 -2.48 -9.98
CA TRP A 13 11.45 -3.51 -9.13
C TRP A 13 11.99 -3.49 -7.69
N THR A 14 11.14 -3.90 -6.75
CA THR A 14 11.46 -4.15 -5.35
C THR A 14 11.20 -5.62 -5.04
N ALA A 15 12.21 -6.33 -4.56
CA ALA A 15 12.07 -7.74 -4.20
C ALA A 15 11.72 -7.95 -2.72
N VAL A 16 10.68 -8.75 -2.44
CA VAL A 16 10.29 -9.15 -1.08
C VAL A 16 10.50 -10.66 -0.91
N PHE A 17 11.40 -11.06 -0.01
CA PHE A 17 11.69 -12.47 0.28
C PHE A 17 10.86 -12.96 1.44
N ALA A 18 10.08 -14.02 1.28
CA ALA A 18 9.47 -14.71 2.43
C ALA A 18 10.38 -15.88 2.83
N GLY A 19 11.23 -15.67 3.85
CA GLY A 19 12.00 -16.75 4.47
C GLY A 19 11.06 -17.82 5.04
N GLY A 20 11.40 -19.09 4.79
CA GLY A 20 10.58 -20.28 5.00
C GLY A 20 9.66 -20.25 6.22
N ILE A 21 8.36 -20.12 5.95
CA ILE A 21 7.33 -20.62 6.88
C ILE A 21 7.44 -22.14 6.79
N HIS A 22 7.80 -22.79 7.90
CA HIS A 22 7.76 -24.23 8.02
C HIS A 22 6.27 -24.66 8.01
N VAL A 23 5.69 -24.77 6.83
CA VAL A 23 4.40 -25.42 6.65
C VAL A 23 4.70 -26.90 6.60
N GLU A 24 4.40 -27.60 7.70
CA GLU A 24 4.42 -29.06 7.76
C GLU A 24 3.72 -29.61 6.51
N ALA A 25 4.40 -30.50 5.78
CA ALA A 25 3.84 -31.06 4.56
C ALA A 25 2.52 -31.76 4.93
N PRO A 26 1.38 -31.39 4.31
CA PRO A 26 0.10 -31.99 4.65
C PRO A 26 0.18 -33.51 4.44
N SER A 27 -0.40 -34.29 5.35
CA SER A 27 -0.44 -35.75 5.23
C SER A 27 -1.09 -36.18 3.90
N ALA A 28 -0.82 -37.40 3.41
CA ALA A 28 -1.39 -37.88 2.14
C ALA A 28 -2.94 -37.78 2.09
N GLN A 29 -3.59 -37.86 3.25
CA GLN A 29 -5.03 -37.65 3.43
C GLN A 29 -5.45 -36.18 3.30
N GLN A 30 -4.64 -35.24 3.81
CA GLN A 30 -4.85 -33.81 3.62
C GLN A 30 -4.56 -33.40 2.17
N GLN A 31 -3.53 -33.95 1.51
CA GLN A 31 -3.21 -33.63 0.11
C GLN A 31 -4.35 -34.02 -0.85
N THR A 32 -5.00 -35.16 -0.62
CA THR A 32 -6.15 -35.61 -1.41
C THR A 32 -7.41 -34.78 -1.14
N LEU A 33 -7.63 -34.38 0.12
CA LEU A 33 -8.69 -33.43 0.48
C LEU A 33 -8.46 -32.07 -0.18
N TRP A 34 -7.25 -31.50 -0.09
CA TRP A 34 -6.87 -30.25 -0.72
C TRP A 34 -6.90 -30.33 -2.24
N ALA A 35 -6.56 -31.45 -2.85
CA ALA A 35 -6.68 -31.66 -4.30
C ALA A 35 -8.16 -31.65 -4.74
N ARG A 36 -9.04 -32.33 -4.00
CA ARG A 36 -10.50 -32.31 -4.24
C ARG A 36 -11.09 -30.91 -4.06
N ILE A 37 -10.69 -30.21 -3.00
CA ILE A 37 -11.08 -28.82 -2.73
C ILE A 37 -10.58 -27.92 -3.86
N LYS A 38 -9.31 -28.02 -4.29
CA LYS A 38 -8.75 -27.25 -5.42
C LYS A 38 -9.51 -27.50 -6.72
N VAL A 39 -9.91 -28.73 -7.02
CA VAL A 39 -10.71 -29.05 -8.23
C VAL A 39 -12.10 -28.40 -8.15
N GLN A 40 -12.74 -28.42 -6.98
CA GLN A 40 -14.03 -27.74 -6.78
C GLN A 40 -13.90 -26.22 -6.88
N PHE A 41 -12.87 -25.63 -6.24
CA PHE A 41 -12.56 -24.20 -6.34
C PHE A 41 -12.22 -23.78 -7.77
N ARG A 42 -11.50 -24.62 -8.55
CA ARG A 42 -11.20 -24.34 -9.96
C ARG A 42 -12.47 -24.39 -10.82
N ARG A 43 -13.40 -25.30 -10.54
CA ARG A 43 -14.69 -25.38 -11.23
C ARG A 43 -15.57 -24.16 -10.92
N VAL A 44 -15.56 -23.69 -9.68
CA VAL A 44 -16.25 -22.48 -9.23
C VAL A 44 -15.62 -21.21 -9.83
N GLY A 45 -14.29 -21.10 -9.83
CA GLY A 45 -13.57 -20.00 -10.48
C GLY A 45 -13.89 -19.90 -11.97
N ASN A 46 -13.82 -21.01 -12.70
CA ASN A 46 -14.19 -21.07 -14.12
C ASN A 46 -15.66 -20.72 -14.38
N MET A 47 -16.55 -20.85 -13.38
CA MET A 47 -17.94 -20.42 -13.48
C MET A 47 -18.07 -18.91 -13.30
N PHE A 48 -17.36 -18.32 -12.32
CA PHE A 48 -17.29 -16.88 -12.12
C PHE A 48 -16.67 -16.16 -13.32
N ASP A 49 -15.57 -16.67 -13.90
CA ASP A 49 -14.94 -16.09 -15.09
C ASP A 49 -15.87 -16.06 -16.30
N ARG A 50 -16.70 -17.10 -16.46
CA ARG A 50 -17.71 -17.17 -17.52
C ARG A 50 -18.86 -16.18 -17.30
N ALA A 51 -19.23 -15.93 -16.05
CA ALA A 51 -20.22 -14.93 -15.69
C ALA A 51 -19.66 -13.52 -15.88
N ASP A 52 -18.43 -13.25 -15.43
CA ASP A 52 -17.72 -11.98 -15.63
C ASP A 52 -17.62 -11.61 -17.11
N LYS A 53 -17.22 -12.56 -17.98
CA LYS A 53 -17.16 -12.31 -19.44
C LYS A 53 -18.53 -12.05 -20.07
N ARG A 54 -19.62 -12.60 -19.52
CA ARG A 54 -20.98 -12.29 -19.98
C ARG A 54 -21.45 -10.92 -19.51
N ILE A 55 -21.15 -10.57 -18.26
CA ILE A 55 -21.51 -9.28 -17.67
C ILE A 55 -20.71 -8.15 -18.32
N GLY A 56 -19.41 -8.35 -18.58
CA GLY A 56 -18.56 -7.39 -19.27
C GLY A 56 -19.05 -7.04 -20.68
N LYS A 57 -19.53 -8.03 -21.44
CA LYS A 57 -20.11 -7.83 -22.79
C LYS A 57 -21.52 -7.23 -22.80
N SER A 58 -22.16 -7.09 -21.65
CA SER A 58 -23.51 -6.56 -21.55
C SER A 58 -23.55 -5.02 -21.55
N THR A 59 -24.73 -4.44 -21.70
CA THR A 59 -24.94 -2.99 -21.55
C THR A 59 -24.46 -2.48 -20.19
N PHE A 60 -24.55 -3.31 -19.14
CA PHE A 60 -24.01 -2.99 -17.82
C PHE A 60 -22.49 -2.82 -17.86
N GLY A 61 -21.78 -3.75 -18.51
CA GLY A 61 -20.33 -3.65 -18.68
C GLY A 61 -19.93 -2.43 -19.51
N ARG A 62 -20.73 -2.05 -20.52
CA ARG A 62 -20.50 -0.85 -21.33
C ARG A 62 -20.72 0.45 -20.56
N ILE A 63 -21.69 0.49 -19.66
CA ILE A 63 -21.89 1.62 -18.75
C ILE A 63 -20.65 1.71 -17.85
N PHE A 64 -20.38 0.67 -17.04
CA PHE A 64 -19.29 0.63 -16.04
C PHE A 64 -17.88 0.45 -16.59
N ARG A 65 -17.71 0.53 -17.92
CA ARG A 65 -16.40 0.43 -18.62
C ARG A 65 -15.62 -0.83 -18.27
N LEU A 66 -16.31 -1.94 -18.01
CA LEU A 66 -15.72 -3.22 -17.63
C LEU A 66 -14.98 -3.85 -18.80
N GLU A 67 -14.04 -4.75 -18.48
CA GLU A 67 -13.24 -5.48 -19.47
C GLU A 67 -14.14 -6.30 -20.42
N GLY A 68 -13.89 -6.17 -21.73
CA GLY A 68 -14.64 -6.81 -22.81
C GLY A 68 -15.95 -6.12 -23.20
N SER A 69 -16.19 -4.88 -22.75
CA SER A 69 -17.42 -4.12 -23.03
C SER A 69 -17.42 -3.35 -24.35
N GLY A 70 -16.24 -3.18 -24.97
CA GLY A 70 -16.10 -2.47 -26.24
C GLY A 70 -16.40 -0.96 -26.13
N HIS A 71 -16.33 -0.41 -24.92
CA HIS A 71 -16.42 1.02 -24.67
C HIS A 71 -15.07 1.69 -25.01
N PRO A 72 -15.03 2.88 -25.65
CA PRO A 72 -13.77 3.54 -26.06
C PRO A 72 -12.84 3.92 -24.89
N LYS A 73 -13.35 3.86 -23.65
CA LYS A 73 -12.61 4.10 -22.40
C LYS A 73 -12.71 2.90 -21.45
N GLU A 74 -12.55 1.69 -21.99
CA GLU A 74 -12.57 0.45 -21.22
C GLU A 74 -11.41 0.38 -20.21
N VAL A 75 -11.68 -0.11 -19.00
CA VAL A 75 -10.67 -0.30 -17.95
C VAL A 75 -10.20 -1.76 -17.98
N SER A 76 -8.98 -1.97 -18.47
CA SER A 76 -8.37 -3.30 -18.55
C SER A 76 -8.20 -3.91 -17.15
N GLY A 77 -8.64 -5.15 -16.96
CA GLY A 77 -8.54 -5.86 -15.68
C GLY A 77 -9.67 -5.59 -14.68
N ALA A 78 -10.68 -4.78 -15.02
CA ALA A 78 -11.85 -4.50 -14.18
C ALA A 78 -13.02 -5.42 -14.57
N THR A 79 -13.26 -6.47 -13.77
CA THR A 79 -14.39 -7.40 -13.93
C THR A 79 -15.39 -7.24 -12.79
N PHE A 80 -16.65 -7.60 -13.04
CA PHE A 80 -17.74 -7.38 -12.09
C PHE A 80 -17.48 -8.02 -10.72
N PHE A 81 -17.12 -9.30 -10.68
CA PHE A 81 -16.84 -9.99 -9.41
C PHE A 81 -15.55 -9.50 -8.73
N LYS A 82 -14.57 -9.01 -9.51
CA LYS A 82 -13.34 -8.43 -8.97
C LYS A 82 -13.60 -7.10 -8.28
N GLU A 83 -14.44 -6.25 -8.87
CA GLU A 83 -14.90 -4.99 -8.29
C GLU A 83 -15.79 -5.23 -7.05
N VAL A 84 -16.73 -6.20 -7.10
CA VAL A 84 -17.56 -6.57 -5.94
C VAL A 84 -16.71 -7.07 -4.78
N ARG A 85 -15.69 -7.90 -5.07
CA ARG A 85 -14.76 -8.40 -4.05
C ARG A 85 -13.93 -7.26 -3.45
N ALA A 86 -13.44 -6.35 -4.28
CA ALA A 86 -12.70 -5.18 -3.82
C ALA A 86 -13.57 -4.27 -2.94
N GLY A 87 -14.83 -4.03 -3.33
CA GLY A 87 -15.81 -3.30 -2.52
C GLY A 87 -16.10 -3.99 -1.17
N PHE A 88 -16.27 -5.32 -1.17
CA PHE A 88 -16.48 -6.08 0.06
C PHE A 88 -15.28 -6.00 1.01
N THR A 89 -14.05 -6.05 0.48
CA THR A 89 -12.84 -5.91 1.31
C THR A 89 -12.74 -4.51 1.95
N THR A 90 -13.02 -3.45 1.19
CA THR A 90 -13.04 -2.08 1.73
C THR A 90 -14.14 -1.92 2.77
N PHE A 91 -15.34 -2.45 2.50
CA PHE A 91 -16.46 -2.47 3.44
C PHE A 91 -16.07 -3.18 4.75
N ALA A 92 -15.47 -4.37 4.68
CA ALA A 92 -15.05 -5.10 5.87
C ALA A 92 -14.00 -4.33 6.69
N THR A 93 -13.06 -3.63 6.04
CA THR A 93 -12.08 -2.79 6.74
C THR A 93 -12.69 -1.56 7.40
N MET A 94 -13.68 -0.93 6.76
CA MET A 94 -14.33 0.28 7.28
C MET A 94 -15.48 -0.03 8.25
N ALA A 95 -16.05 -1.24 8.22
CA ALA A 95 -17.10 -1.66 9.15
C ALA A 95 -16.66 -1.62 10.62
N TYR A 96 -15.35 -1.80 10.87
CA TYR A 96 -14.77 -1.58 12.20
C TYR A 96 -14.95 -0.13 12.67
N ILE A 97 -14.77 0.86 11.78
CA ILE A 97 -14.93 2.29 12.11
C ILE A 97 -16.39 2.62 12.43
N ILE A 98 -17.34 2.04 11.68
CA ILE A 98 -18.79 2.20 11.92
C ILE A 98 -19.15 1.67 13.32
N ALA A 99 -18.60 0.52 13.70
CA ALA A 99 -18.84 -0.06 15.03
C ALA A 99 -18.19 0.76 16.15
N VAL A 100 -16.96 1.26 15.95
CA VAL A 100 -16.23 2.04 16.96
C VAL A 100 -16.86 3.40 17.21
N ASN A 101 -17.24 4.14 16.18
CA ASN A 101 -17.88 5.45 16.33
C ASN A 101 -19.21 5.35 17.09
N ALA A 102 -19.98 4.28 16.84
CA ALA A 102 -21.23 4.03 17.55
C ALA A 102 -21.04 3.64 19.02
N ILE A 103 -19.95 2.94 19.35
CA ILE A 103 -19.58 2.62 20.74
C ILE A 103 -19.21 3.90 21.50
N ILE A 104 -18.41 4.78 20.90
CA ILE A 104 -17.98 6.02 21.55
C ILE A 104 -19.18 6.96 21.78
N LEU A 105 -20.06 7.11 20.80
CA LEU A 105 -21.22 8.01 20.91
C LEU A 105 -22.29 7.47 21.87
N SER A 106 -22.50 6.15 21.92
CA SER A 106 -23.44 5.55 22.87
C SER A 106 -22.94 5.63 24.32
N GLN A 107 -21.62 5.70 24.55
CA GLN A 107 -21.07 5.89 25.90
C GLN A 107 -21.47 7.22 26.56
N THR A 108 -21.80 8.24 25.78
CA THR A 108 -22.34 9.51 26.32
C THR A 108 -23.76 9.37 26.90
N GLY A 109 -24.42 8.24 26.64
CA GLY A 109 -25.79 7.96 27.04
C GLY A 109 -26.86 8.46 26.06
N GLY A 110 -26.48 9.21 25.02
CA GLY A 110 -27.40 9.71 24.00
C GLY A 110 -28.60 10.46 24.59
N THR A 111 -29.77 10.24 24.00
CA THR A 111 -31.07 10.82 24.41
C THR A 111 -31.76 10.04 25.53
N CYS A 112 -31.10 9.06 26.14
CA CYS A 112 -31.70 8.25 27.20
C CYS A 112 -31.87 9.07 28.49
N PRO A 113 -33.07 9.08 29.10
CA PRO A 113 -33.31 9.80 30.35
C PRO A 113 -32.54 9.13 31.49
N CYS A 114 -31.90 9.95 32.33
CA CYS A 114 -31.15 9.55 33.52
C CYS A 114 -31.39 10.62 34.58
N ASP A 115 -32.05 10.24 35.67
CA ASP A 115 -32.47 11.16 36.73
C ASP A 115 -31.42 11.30 37.85
N GLN A 116 -30.21 10.76 37.66
CA GLN A 116 -29.10 10.88 38.62
C GLN A 116 -28.13 12.01 38.23
N ASP A 117 -27.55 12.67 39.24
CA ASP A 117 -26.56 13.74 39.05
C ASP A 117 -25.26 13.23 38.39
N ASP A 118 -24.88 11.98 38.65
CA ASP A 118 -23.75 11.32 37.98
C ASP A 118 -24.25 10.31 36.94
N ARG A 119 -24.03 10.63 35.66
CA ARG A 119 -24.45 9.80 34.52
C ARG A 119 -23.77 8.42 34.50
N LEU A 120 -22.60 8.25 35.12
CA LEU A 120 -21.96 6.92 35.22
C LEU A 120 -22.74 5.97 36.14
N SER A 121 -23.48 6.51 37.12
CA SER A 121 -24.28 5.71 38.04
C SER A 121 -25.56 5.14 37.40
N CYS A 122 -26.00 5.75 36.29
CA CYS A 122 -27.13 5.26 35.48
C CYS A 122 -26.83 3.98 34.69
N ASP A 123 -25.55 3.62 34.50
CA ASP A 123 -25.15 2.34 33.90
C ASP A 123 -25.47 1.12 34.80
N SER A 124 -25.99 1.32 36.02
CA SER A 124 -26.51 0.25 36.87
C SER A 124 -27.98 -0.09 36.59
N ILE A 125 -28.73 0.82 35.98
CA ILE A 125 -30.18 0.72 35.75
C ILE A 125 -30.45 -0.04 34.44
N ASP A 126 -31.27 -1.09 34.50
CA ASP A 126 -31.53 -1.95 33.34
C ASP A 126 -32.24 -1.23 32.19
N SER A 127 -33.20 -0.34 32.49
CA SER A 127 -33.91 0.47 31.47
C SER A 127 -32.96 1.41 30.71
N TYR A 128 -31.96 1.96 31.41
CA TYR A 128 -30.94 2.83 30.81
C TYR A 128 -30.00 2.03 29.89
N LYS A 129 -29.57 0.83 30.31
CA LYS A 129 -28.75 -0.07 29.48
C LYS A 129 -29.45 -0.46 28.18
N GLN A 130 -30.72 -0.84 28.26
CA GLN A 130 -31.52 -1.22 27.09
C GLN A 130 -31.69 -0.04 26.13
N CYS A 131 -31.91 1.17 26.65
CA CYS A 131 -31.98 2.38 25.84
C CYS A 131 -30.62 2.70 25.16
N LYS A 132 -29.52 2.61 25.90
CA LYS A 132 -28.15 2.84 25.40
C LYS A 132 -27.77 1.87 24.29
N GLU A 133 -28.14 0.60 24.42
CA GLU A 133 -27.91 -0.41 23.38
C GLU A 133 -28.79 -0.17 22.14
N ARG A 134 -30.04 0.27 22.31
CA ARG A 134 -30.89 0.69 21.19
C ARG A 134 -30.26 1.85 20.41
N VAL A 135 -29.79 2.89 21.11
CA VAL A 135 -29.10 4.04 20.48
C VAL A 135 -27.85 3.58 19.73
N ARG A 136 -27.08 2.64 20.28
CA ARG A 136 -25.91 2.06 19.60
C ARG A 136 -26.29 1.37 18.30
N LEU A 137 -27.32 0.52 18.32
CA LEU A 137 -27.79 -0.21 17.12
C LEU A 137 -28.39 0.74 16.08
N ASP A 138 -29.15 1.74 16.51
CA ASP A 138 -29.72 2.76 15.63
C ASP A 138 -28.61 3.56 14.92
N LEU A 139 -27.52 3.89 15.62
CA LEU A 139 -26.40 4.61 15.02
C LEU A 139 -25.63 3.77 13.99
N ILE A 140 -25.41 2.48 14.29
CA ILE A 140 -24.77 1.54 13.36
C ILE A 140 -25.63 1.39 12.10
N THR A 141 -26.93 1.14 12.28
CA THR A 141 -27.87 0.90 11.17
C THR A 141 -28.07 2.15 10.31
N ALA A 142 -28.24 3.33 10.91
CA ALA A 142 -28.37 4.58 10.16
C ALA A 142 -27.10 4.91 9.37
N THR A 143 -25.92 4.75 9.98
CA THR A 143 -24.64 5.01 9.30
C THR A 143 -24.40 4.02 8.16
N ALA A 144 -24.71 2.74 8.37
CA ALA A 144 -24.61 1.70 7.33
C ALA A 144 -25.58 1.97 6.16
N ALA A 145 -26.81 2.38 6.45
CA ALA A 145 -27.81 2.70 5.43
C ALA A 145 -27.42 3.93 4.60
N ILE A 146 -27.00 5.02 5.25
CA ILE A 146 -26.59 6.26 4.58
C ILE A 146 -25.32 6.04 3.74
N SER A 147 -24.32 5.35 4.29
CA SER A 147 -23.08 5.05 3.56
C SER A 147 -23.32 4.10 2.39
N GLY A 148 -24.20 3.10 2.55
CA GLY A 148 -24.62 2.20 1.48
C GLY A 148 -25.35 2.93 0.36
N LEU A 149 -26.33 3.78 0.70
CA LEU A 149 -27.06 4.59 -0.27
C LEU A 149 -26.14 5.57 -1.00
N SER A 150 -25.24 6.23 -0.27
CA SER A 150 -24.27 7.19 -0.84
C SER A 150 -23.29 6.50 -1.77
N SER A 151 -22.77 5.33 -1.40
CA SER A 151 -21.85 4.55 -2.24
C SER A 151 -22.54 4.02 -3.49
N PHE A 152 -23.80 3.59 -3.37
CA PHE A 152 -24.60 3.15 -4.52
C PHE A 152 -24.88 4.30 -5.49
N LEU A 153 -25.36 5.44 -4.98
CA LEU A 153 -25.64 6.62 -5.80
C LEU A 153 -24.36 7.17 -6.45
N PHE A 154 -23.28 7.28 -5.69
CA PHE A 154 -21.99 7.72 -6.21
C PHE A 154 -21.45 6.76 -7.26
N GLY A 155 -21.46 5.44 -7.01
CA GLY A 155 -21.02 4.44 -7.99
C GLY A 155 -21.85 4.45 -9.28
N PHE A 156 -23.18 4.59 -9.15
CA PHE A 156 -24.08 4.68 -10.30
C PHE A 156 -23.91 5.98 -11.10
N MET A 157 -23.71 7.12 -10.42
CA MET A 157 -23.60 8.43 -11.08
C MET A 157 -22.20 8.71 -11.64
N THR A 158 -21.14 8.25 -10.97
CA THR A 158 -19.75 8.57 -11.37
C THR A 158 -19.17 7.61 -12.39
N ASN A 159 -19.78 6.43 -12.57
CA ASN A 159 -19.41 5.48 -13.60
C ASN A 159 -17.90 5.13 -13.61
N LEU A 160 -17.32 5.05 -12.41
CA LEU A 160 -15.91 4.73 -12.14
C LEU A 160 -15.83 3.47 -11.29
N PRO A 161 -14.78 2.63 -11.47
CA PRO A 161 -14.54 1.47 -10.62
C PRO A 161 -14.31 1.92 -9.16
N VAL A 162 -14.84 1.12 -8.24
CA VAL A 162 -15.12 1.51 -6.84
C VAL A 162 -13.86 1.43 -5.95
N ALA A 163 -12.78 0.80 -6.43
CA ALA A 163 -11.57 0.56 -5.66
C ALA A 163 -10.39 1.46 -6.08
N LEU A 164 -10.39 2.72 -5.63
CA LEU A 164 -9.19 3.55 -5.56
C LEU A 164 -8.81 3.74 -4.09
N ALA A 165 -8.04 2.81 -3.52
CA ALA A 165 -7.56 2.93 -2.15
C ALA A 165 -6.07 2.59 -2.06
N PHE A 166 -5.36 3.42 -1.28
CA PHE A 166 -3.91 3.45 -1.00
C PHE A 166 -3.03 4.21 -2.00
N ALA A 167 -3.32 5.49 -2.21
CA ALA A 167 -2.31 6.47 -2.60
C ALA A 167 -1.67 7.11 -1.36
N LYS A 168 -0.39 7.49 -1.48
CA LYS A 168 0.39 8.31 -0.52
C LYS A 168 -0.48 9.47 -0.03
N SER A 169 -0.64 9.66 1.29
CA SER A 169 -1.29 10.86 1.82
C SER A 169 -0.36 12.06 1.61
N SER A 170 -0.40 12.68 0.43
CA SER A 170 0.23 13.98 0.20
C SER A 170 -0.60 15.04 0.93
N PRO A 171 0.03 15.96 1.70
CA PRO A 171 -0.68 17.02 2.41
C PRO A 171 -1.34 18.05 1.48
N PHE A 172 -0.98 18.03 0.20
CA PHE A 172 -1.71 18.66 -0.89
C PHE A 172 -2.37 17.53 -1.68
N VAL A 173 -3.66 17.33 -1.47
CA VAL A 173 -4.45 16.44 -2.31
C VAL A 173 -4.77 17.23 -3.57
N ASP A 174 -4.10 16.90 -4.67
CA ASP A 174 -4.60 17.30 -5.98
C ASP A 174 -5.49 16.16 -6.51
N GLU A 175 -6.80 16.24 -6.24
CA GLU A 175 -7.78 15.28 -6.78
C GLU A 175 -7.94 15.39 -8.31
N THR A 176 -7.22 16.32 -8.97
CA THR A 176 -7.25 16.50 -10.42
C THR A 176 -6.10 15.85 -11.20
N GLN A 177 -5.11 15.24 -10.54
CA GLN A 177 -4.12 14.41 -11.23
C GLN A 177 -4.74 13.07 -11.65
N ARG A 178 -5.55 13.11 -12.72
CA ARG A 178 -5.63 11.99 -13.67
C ARG A 178 -4.21 11.78 -14.20
N GLY A 179 -3.72 10.54 -14.09
CA GLY A 179 -2.37 10.10 -14.45
C GLY A 179 -1.72 11.01 -15.48
N ASP A 180 -0.77 11.81 -15.01
CA ASP A 180 0.03 12.65 -15.88
C ASP A 180 0.80 11.72 -16.81
N GLU A 181 0.78 12.01 -18.11
CA GLU A 181 1.49 11.27 -19.17
C GLU A 181 3.02 11.49 -19.10
N GLY A 182 3.56 11.81 -17.93
CA GLY A 182 4.97 11.76 -17.59
C GLY A 182 5.18 10.60 -16.64
N GLY A 183 5.75 9.49 -17.15
CA GLY A 183 5.91 8.24 -16.42
C GLY A 183 6.49 8.44 -15.03
N GLU A 184 5.63 8.47 -14.01
CA GLU A 184 6.08 8.24 -12.65
C GLU A 184 6.61 6.81 -12.62
N ASP A 185 7.90 6.71 -12.32
CA ASP A 185 8.68 5.50 -12.16
C ASP A 185 8.05 4.61 -11.06
N ALA A 186 6.98 3.91 -11.42
CA ALA A 186 6.24 3.06 -10.52
C ALA A 186 7.12 1.89 -10.10
N PHE A 187 7.46 1.83 -8.82
CA PHE A 187 8.15 0.68 -8.24
C PHE A 187 7.25 -0.55 -8.35
N HIS A 188 7.65 -1.51 -9.17
CA HIS A 188 6.99 -2.79 -9.30
C HIS A 188 7.44 -3.73 -8.18
N PHE A 189 6.56 -4.54 -7.61
CA PHE A 189 6.93 -5.48 -6.55
C PHE A 189 6.97 -6.90 -7.09
N VAL A 190 8.07 -7.59 -6.81
CA VAL A 190 8.27 -9.00 -7.14
C VAL A 190 8.60 -9.76 -5.87
N ALA A 191 7.93 -10.87 -5.60
CA ALA A 191 8.22 -11.68 -4.41
C ALA A 191 8.88 -13.01 -4.81
N TYR A 192 9.85 -13.47 -4.01
CA TYR A 192 10.49 -14.76 -4.21
C TYR A 192 10.25 -15.65 -3.00
N SER A 193 9.87 -16.92 -3.24
CA SER A 193 9.58 -17.88 -2.17
C SER A 193 9.91 -19.31 -2.61
N SER A 194 10.44 -20.11 -1.68
CA SER A 194 10.60 -21.56 -1.86
C SER A 194 9.35 -22.28 -1.37
N ILE A 195 8.64 -22.94 -2.29
CA ILE A 195 7.39 -23.65 -2.01
C ILE A 195 7.52 -25.07 -2.58
N GLY A 196 7.40 -26.09 -1.73
CA GLY A 196 7.45 -27.48 -2.17
C GLY A 196 8.79 -27.89 -2.79
N GLY A 197 9.90 -27.34 -2.28
CA GLY A 197 11.25 -27.64 -2.77
C GLY A 197 11.59 -27.00 -4.12
N LYS A 198 10.80 -26.01 -4.57
CA LYS A 198 11.05 -25.25 -5.80
C LYS A 198 11.02 -23.76 -5.52
N LEU A 199 11.88 -23.01 -6.21
CA LEU A 199 11.92 -21.55 -6.14
C LEU A 199 10.88 -20.96 -7.09
N TYR A 200 10.05 -20.07 -6.58
CA TYR A 200 9.03 -19.35 -7.34
C TYR A 200 9.25 -17.84 -7.27
N GLU A 201 9.07 -17.20 -8.41
CA GLU A 201 8.89 -15.77 -8.56
C GLU A 201 7.40 -15.45 -8.71
N LEU A 202 6.92 -14.55 -7.86
CA LEU A 202 5.55 -14.10 -7.73
C LEU A 202 5.51 -12.65 -8.16
N ASP A 203 5.20 -12.45 -9.44
CA ASP A 203 5.05 -11.15 -10.06
C ASP A 203 3.57 -10.91 -10.38
N GLY A 204 2.99 -9.82 -9.85
CA GLY A 204 1.58 -9.47 -10.06
C GLY A 204 1.21 -9.03 -11.48
N LEU A 205 2.19 -8.73 -12.34
CA LEU A 205 2.01 -8.47 -13.77
C LEU A 205 2.01 -9.75 -14.60
N GLN A 206 2.54 -10.84 -14.04
CA GLN A 206 2.61 -12.13 -14.73
C GLN A 206 1.33 -12.95 -14.49
N PRO A 207 0.85 -13.70 -15.49
CA PRO A 207 -0.39 -14.47 -15.38
C PRO A 207 -0.28 -15.69 -14.45
N ALA A 208 0.94 -16.15 -14.15
CA ALA A 208 1.22 -17.29 -13.29
C ALA A 208 2.59 -17.16 -12.62
N PRO A 209 2.82 -17.84 -11.47
CA PRO A 209 4.13 -17.93 -10.85
C PRO A 209 5.19 -18.51 -11.79
N ILE A 210 6.37 -17.89 -11.83
CA ILE A 210 7.52 -18.37 -12.63
C ILE A 210 8.37 -19.28 -11.74
N SER A 211 8.65 -20.50 -12.19
CA SER A 211 9.50 -21.44 -11.45
C SER A 211 10.95 -21.32 -11.91
N HIS A 212 11.85 -21.16 -10.95
CA HIS A 212 13.31 -21.10 -11.14
C HIS A 212 14.00 -22.46 -10.86
N GLY A 213 13.23 -23.54 -10.81
CA GLY A 213 13.73 -24.89 -10.58
C GLY A 213 13.73 -25.32 -9.11
N ASP A 214 14.42 -26.42 -8.82
CA ASP A 214 14.49 -27.02 -7.48
C ASP A 214 15.32 -26.14 -6.54
N CYS A 215 14.86 -25.96 -5.31
CA CYS A 215 15.48 -25.12 -4.30
C CYS A 215 15.06 -25.58 -2.91
N THR A 216 16.02 -26.06 -2.12
CA THR A 216 15.81 -26.31 -0.70
C THR A 216 15.80 -24.98 0.08
N PRO A 217 15.26 -24.94 1.30
CA PRO A 217 15.29 -23.75 2.16
C PRO A 217 16.70 -23.23 2.42
N ASP A 218 17.69 -24.12 2.53
CA ASP A 218 19.09 -23.76 2.82
C ASP A 218 19.82 -23.19 1.58
N GLU A 219 19.45 -23.66 0.39
CA GLU A 219 20.00 -23.18 -0.88
C GLU A 219 19.34 -21.88 -1.37
N PHE A 220 18.21 -21.50 -0.78
CA PHE A 220 17.39 -20.38 -1.21
C PHE A 220 18.12 -19.04 -1.24
N PRO A 221 18.87 -18.62 -0.18
CA PRO A 221 19.57 -17.35 -0.20
C PRO A 221 20.62 -17.26 -1.31
N VAL A 222 21.32 -18.38 -1.56
CA VAL A 222 22.39 -18.45 -2.57
C VAL A 222 21.80 -18.36 -3.97
N LYS A 223 20.77 -19.17 -4.29
CA LYS A 223 20.13 -19.17 -5.61
C LYS A 223 19.51 -17.83 -5.95
N ILE A 224 18.85 -17.19 -4.98
CA ILE A 224 18.26 -15.87 -5.16
C ILE A 224 19.32 -14.80 -5.36
N SER A 225 20.42 -14.83 -4.61
CA SER A 225 21.48 -13.83 -4.78
C SER A 225 22.02 -13.81 -6.21
N GLY A 226 22.14 -14.97 -6.86
CA GLY A 226 22.49 -15.08 -8.27
C GLY A 226 21.44 -14.45 -9.19
N ILE A 227 20.17 -14.85 -9.06
CA ILE A 227 19.06 -14.33 -9.88
C ILE A 227 18.94 -12.80 -9.77
N LEU A 228 19.07 -12.25 -8.55
CA LEU A 228 19.02 -10.81 -8.34
C LEU A 228 20.22 -10.09 -8.93
N SER A 229 21.42 -10.68 -8.82
CA SER A 229 22.64 -10.11 -9.38
C SER A 229 22.55 -10.05 -10.90
N ASP A 230 22.12 -11.13 -11.54
CA ASP A 230 21.88 -11.19 -12.98
C ASP A 230 20.82 -10.15 -13.40
N ARG A 231 19.78 -9.99 -12.58
CA ARG A 231 18.71 -9.01 -12.83
C ARG A 231 19.15 -7.57 -12.62
N VAL A 232 20.09 -7.28 -11.72
CA VAL A 232 20.67 -5.93 -11.58
C VAL A 232 21.63 -5.65 -12.74
N ALA A 233 22.38 -6.66 -13.19
CA ALA A 233 23.32 -6.55 -14.30
C ALA A 233 22.67 -6.24 -15.66
N THR A 234 21.36 -6.48 -15.83
CA THR A 234 20.64 -6.12 -17.06
C THR A 234 20.29 -4.63 -17.17
N TYR A 235 20.43 -3.86 -16.09
CA TYR A 235 20.24 -2.41 -16.10
C TYR A 235 21.58 -1.68 -16.33
N ALA A 236 21.51 -0.43 -16.80
CA ALA A 236 22.71 0.39 -16.94
C ALA A 236 23.43 0.51 -15.58
N SER A 237 24.76 0.53 -15.59
CA SER A 237 25.59 0.62 -14.38
C SER A 237 25.30 1.85 -13.51
N SER A 238 24.64 2.86 -14.06
CA SER A 238 24.18 4.07 -13.38
C SER A 238 22.83 3.93 -12.66
N GLU A 239 22.08 2.84 -12.88
CA GLU A 239 20.76 2.62 -12.28
C GLU A 239 20.90 1.98 -10.89
N ILE A 240 20.65 2.75 -9.83
CA ILE A 240 20.76 2.31 -8.43
C ILE A 240 19.41 2.18 -7.72
N ARG A 241 18.31 2.27 -8.46
CA ARG A 241 16.95 2.43 -7.92
C ARG A 241 16.28 1.08 -7.64
N PHE A 242 16.94 0.25 -6.84
CA PHE A 242 16.43 -1.05 -6.43
C PHE A 242 16.27 -1.10 -4.91
N ASN A 243 15.26 -1.82 -4.44
CA ASN A 243 15.10 -2.12 -3.03
C ASN A 243 14.91 -3.62 -2.83
N VAL A 244 15.59 -4.17 -1.84
CA VAL A 244 15.56 -5.59 -1.50
C VAL A 244 15.17 -5.69 -0.03
N LEU A 245 14.04 -6.34 0.23
CA LEU A 245 13.51 -6.57 1.57
C LEU A 245 13.43 -8.07 1.83
N ALA A 246 14.01 -8.51 2.96
CA ALA A 246 13.85 -9.87 3.44
C ALA A 246 12.84 -9.92 4.59
N MET A 247 11.82 -10.75 4.44
CA MET A 247 10.95 -11.17 5.53
C MET A 247 11.63 -12.34 6.23
N VAL A 248 11.91 -12.12 7.52
CA VAL A 248 12.58 -13.07 8.40
C VAL A 248 11.73 -13.28 9.64
N ARG A 249 11.90 -14.42 10.31
CA ARG A 249 11.37 -14.61 11.67
C ARG A 249 11.93 -13.52 12.57
N ASP A 250 11.12 -13.04 13.52
CA ASP A 250 11.55 -12.00 14.45
C ASP A 250 12.85 -12.42 15.17
N PRO A 251 13.98 -11.71 14.96
CA PRO A 251 15.26 -12.10 15.53
C PRO A 251 15.28 -12.12 17.06
N ARG A 252 14.39 -11.36 17.71
CA ARG A 252 14.29 -11.32 19.18
C ARG A 252 13.83 -12.64 19.76
N ILE A 253 13.03 -13.41 19.03
CA ILE A 253 12.53 -14.70 19.51
C ILE A 253 13.69 -15.70 19.57
N ALA A 254 14.46 -15.81 18.48
CA ALA A 254 15.65 -16.67 18.45
C ALA A 254 16.71 -16.22 19.48
N ALA A 255 16.93 -14.91 19.63
CA ALA A 255 17.85 -14.38 20.63
C ALA A 255 17.39 -14.67 22.07
N ALA A 256 16.08 -14.61 22.34
CA ALA A 256 15.51 -14.95 23.66
C ALA A 256 15.63 -16.44 23.99
N GLU A 257 15.48 -17.33 23.01
CA GLU A 257 15.67 -18.78 23.17
C GLU A 257 17.11 -19.14 23.58
N ILE A 258 18.11 -18.38 23.10
CA ILE A 258 19.55 -18.61 23.34
C ILE A 258 20.08 -17.75 24.52
N GLY A 259 19.28 -16.83 25.04
CA GLY A 259 19.66 -15.93 26.14
C GLY A 259 20.58 -14.77 25.73
N ASP A 260 20.66 -14.44 24.44
CA ASP A 260 21.46 -13.33 23.91
C ASP A 260 20.77 -11.99 24.16
N GLN A 261 21.08 -11.37 25.30
CA GLN A 261 20.52 -10.08 25.71
C GLN A 261 20.98 -8.91 24.83
N GLU A 262 22.18 -8.98 24.24
CA GLU A 262 22.72 -7.91 23.42
C GLU A 262 21.92 -7.77 22.12
N THR A 263 21.66 -8.89 21.45
CA THR A 263 20.84 -8.90 20.23
C THR A 263 19.41 -8.43 20.51
N ILE A 264 18.82 -8.84 21.64
CA ILE A 264 17.47 -8.38 22.03
C ILE A 264 17.44 -6.87 22.23
N ALA A 265 18.43 -6.30 22.92
CA ALA A 265 18.51 -4.87 23.16
C ALA A 265 18.66 -4.08 21.84
N ARG A 266 19.58 -4.51 20.97
CA ARG A 266 19.81 -3.89 19.65
C ARG A 266 18.56 -3.91 18.76
N GLU A 267 17.89 -5.06 18.71
CA GLU A 267 16.67 -5.24 17.93
C GLU A 267 15.47 -4.46 18.48
N SER A 268 15.43 -4.24 19.81
CA SER A 268 14.41 -3.42 20.46
C SER A 268 14.63 -1.93 20.20
N GLU A 269 15.88 -1.47 20.24
CA GLU A 269 16.25 -0.09 19.90
C GLU A 269 15.93 0.24 18.44
N LYS A 270 16.22 -0.69 17.51
CA LYS A 270 15.84 -0.53 16.10
C LYS A 270 14.34 -0.32 15.91
N ARG A 271 13.50 -1.04 16.65
CA ARG A 271 12.03 -0.88 16.62
C ARG A 271 11.58 0.46 17.20
N ARG A 272 12.25 0.94 18.25
CA ARG A 272 12.00 2.28 18.81
C ARG A 272 12.30 3.37 17.78
N GLN A 273 13.41 3.24 17.05
CA GLN A 273 13.77 4.15 15.97
C GLN A 273 12.74 4.11 14.82
N TRP A 274 12.29 2.93 14.42
CA TRP A 274 11.24 2.79 13.42
C TRP A 274 9.92 3.43 13.84
N GLN A 275 9.53 3.31 15.12
CA GLN A 275 8.34 3.98 15.65
C GLN A 275 8.47 5.49 15.58
N TRP A 276 9.63 6.03 15.96
CA TRP A 276 9.94 7.46 15.84
C TRP A 276 9.87 7.93 14.39
N GLU A 277 10.53 7.22 13.48
CA GLU A 277 10.53 7.56 12.06
C GLU A 277 9.12 7.48 11.46
N ASN A 278 8.35 6.45 11.81
CA ASN A 278 6.97 6.33 11.36
C ASN A 278 6.08 7.45 11.92
N ALA A 279 6.32 7.88 13.16
CA ALA A 279 5.63 9.04 13.73
C ALA A 279 5.93 10.31 12.92
N LEU A 280 7.19 10.53 12.53
CA LEU A 280 7.57 11.63 11.64
C LEU A 280 6.90 11.51 10.26
N ARG A 281 6.92 10.32 9.64
CA ARG A 281 6.31 10.09 8.32
C ARG A 281 4.79 10.34 8.31
N ARG A 282 4.12 10.11 9.44
CA ARG A 282 2.67 10.31 9.60
C ARG A 282 2.30 11.71 10.07
N HIS A 283 3.27 12.48 10.57
CA HIS A 283 3.02 13.81 11.10
C HIS A 283 2.80 14.82 9.97
N ASN A 284 1.78 15.66 10.11
CA ASN A 284 1.55 16.77 9.19
C ASN A 284 2.40 17.98 9.60
N PHE A 285 3.50 18.22 8.87
CA PHE A 285 4.41 19.34 9.16
C PHE A 285 3.94 20.70 8.66
N VAL A 286 2.79 20.81 7.97
CA VAL A 286 2.31 22.09 7.41
C VAL A 286 2.13 23.15 8.50
N GLY A 287 1.51 22.79 9.62
CA GLY A 287 1.31 23.72 10.74
C GLY A 287 2.64 24.17 11.35
N PHE A 288 3.56 23.25 11.59
CA PHE A 288 4.89 23.55 12.10
C PHE A 288 5.69 24.45 11.15
N ALA A 289 5.72 24.13 9.85
CA ALA A 289 6.39 24.93 8.84
C ALA A 289 5.82 26.35 8.77
N GLY A 290 4.49 26.50 8.91
CA GLY A 290 3.83 27.80 8.97
C GLY A 290 4.27 28.64 10.16
N GLU A 291 4.32 28.07 11.36
CA GLU A 291 4.76 28.79 12.56
C GLU A 291 6.26 29.14 12.52
N VAL A 292 7.11 28.24 12.04
CA VAL A 292 8.54 28.53 11.81
C VAL A 292 8.68 29.69 10.82
N MET A 293 7.95 29.66 9.71
CA MET A 293 7.99 30.72 8.71
C MET A 293 7.51 32.06 9.28
N LYS A 294 6.42 32.09 10.05
CA LYS A 294 5.95 33.29 10.74
C LYS A 294 7.00 33.83 11.71
N GLY A 295 7.66 32.95 12.46
CA GLY A 295 8.73 33.32 13.39
C GLY A 295 9.91 33.98 12.67
N VAL A 296 10.44 33.32 11.64
CA VAL A 296 11.59 33.82 10.85
C VAL A 296 11.24 35.14 10.14
N VAL A 297 10.07 35.22 9.50
CA VAL A 297 9.60 36.46 8.85
C VAL A 297 9.43 37.57 9.88
N GLY A 298 8.81 37.26 11.03
CA GLY A 298 8.64 38.22 12.11
C GLY A 298 9.97 38.78 12.64
N GLU A 299 11.00 37.95 12.76
CA GLU A 299 12.35 38.38 13.15
C GLU A 299 12.99 39.30 12.09
N LYS A 300 12.91 38.92 10.81
CA LYS A 300 13.46 39.72 9.70
C LYS A 300 12.76 41.06 9.51
N VAL A 301 11.46 41.12 9.79
CA VAL A 301 10.68 42.37 9.77
C VAL A 301 11.07 43.26 10.97
N LYS A 302 11.24 42.68 12.17
CA LYS A 302 11.69 43.42 13.36
C LYS A 302 13.10 43.98 13.26
N ALA A 303 13.99 43.30 12.52
CA ALA A 303 15.37 43.74 12.31
C ALA A 303 15.49 45.07 11.53
N GLY A 304 14.44 45.49 10.82
CA GLY A 304 14.43 46.75 10.07
C GLY A 304 15.42 46.81 8.89
N ASN A 305 15.63 47.99 8.32
CA ASN A 305 16.60 48.27 7.23
C ASN A 305 16.44 47.45 5.94
N GLY A 306 15.21 47.02 5.59
CA GLY A 306 14.98 46.24 4.36
C GLY A 306 15.55 44.82 4.42
N ALA A 307 15.91 44.32 5.61
CA ALA A 307 16.48 42.97 5.80
C ALA A 307 15.56 41.85 5.27
N TYR A 308 14.24 42.03 5.33
CA TYR A 308 13.28 41.11 4.74
C TYR A 308 13.40 41.04 3.21
N GLU A 309 13.41 42.19 2.54
CA GLU A 309 13.52 42.26 1.07
C GLU A 309 14.87 41.72 0.58
N ALA A 310 15.96 42.04 1.30
CA ALA A 310 17.28 41.49 1.02
C ALA A 310 17.31 39.96 1.15
N TRP A 311 16.69 39.41 2.19
CA TRP A 311 16.60 37.97 2.44
C TRP A 311 15.79 37.24 1.35
N ILE A 312 14.66 37.82 0.92
CA ILE A 312 13.86 37.27 -0.20
C ILE A 312 14.67 37.29 -1.50
N LYS A 313 15.36 38.39 -1.79
CA LYS A 313 16.21 38.52 -2.99
C LYS A 313 17.33 37.49 -2.99
N GLU A 314 18.02 37.30 -1.88
CA GLU A 314 19.06 36.28 -1.74
C GLU A 314 18.51 34.86 -1.96
N GLY A 315 17.33 34.56 -1.41
CA GLY A 315 16.66 33.27 -1.62
C GLY A 315 16.28 33.01 -3.07
N LEU A 316 15.82 34.05 -3.78
CA LEU A 316 15.51 33.98 -5.22
C LEU A 316 16.77 33.76 -6.06
N GLU A 317 17.86 34.46 -5.76
CA GLU A 317 19.14 34.28 -6.46
C GLU A 317 19.74 32.90 -6.23
N ARG A 318 19.65 32.36 -5.00
CA ARG A 318 20.05 30.97 -4.69
C ARG A 318 19.24 29.97 -5.51
N ARG A 319 17.90 30.08 -5.50
CA ARG A 319 17.03 29.21 -6.30
C ARG A 319 17.39 29.23 -7.78
N LYS A 320 17.61 30.42 -8.34
CA LYS A 320 17.96 30.59 -9.75
C LYS A 320 19.28 29.90 -10.09
N ARG A 321 20.30 30.04 -9.22
CA ARG A 321 21.59 29.33 -9.38
C ARG A 321 21.41 27.81 -9.35
N ASP A 322 20.59 27.29 -8.45
CA ASP A 322 20.34 25.84 -8.34
C ASP A 322 19.56 25.30 -9.55
N GLU A 323 18.55 26.04 -10.03
CA GLU A 323 17.82 25.72 -11.26
C GLU A 323 18.73 25.73 -12.48
N ASP A 324 19.58 26.75 -12.62
CA ASP A 324 20.54 26.87 -13.72
C ASP A 324 21.57 25.74 -13.67
N ALA A 325 22.07 25.38 -12.48
CA ALA A 325 22.98 24.24 -12.29
C ALA A 325 22.30 22.90 -12.64
N THR A 326 21.03 22.73 -12.28
CA THR A 326 20.26 21.53 -12.62
C THR A 326 19.97 21.44 -14.13
N ARG A 327 19.66 22.57 -14.76
CA ARG A 327 19.50 22.66 -16.22
C ARG A 327 20.80 22.37 -16.95
N LEU A 328 21.92 22.89 -16.45
CA LEU A 328 23.25 22.62 -17.00
C LEU A 328 23.58 21.13 -16.90
N ARG A 329 23.34 20.50 -15.74
CA ARG A 329 23.48 19.05 -15.54
C ARG A 329 22.61 18.23 -16.48
N ARG A 330 21.34 18.61 -16.68
CA ARG A 330 20.45 17.95 -17.66
C ARG A 330 20.92 18.13 -19.10
N ARG A 331 21.52 19.27 -19.43
CA ARG A 331 22.05 19.57 -20.76
C ARG A 331 23.38 18.88 -21.05
N MET A 332 24.20 18.66 -20.02
CA MET A 332 25.45 17.89 -20.10
C MET A 332 25.21 16.37 -20.00
N GLY A 333 24.18 15.90 -19.31
CA GLY A 333 23.82 14.48 -19.18
C GLY A 333 23.03 13.88 -20.34
N GLY A 334 23.11 14.48 -21.54
CA GLY A 334 22.43 14.02 -22.76
C GLY A 334 23.37 13.44 -23.82
N GLY A 335 24.64 13.17 -23.48
CA GLY A 335 25.60 12.53 -24.38
C GLY A 335 26.38 11.47 -23.64
N ASP A 336 26.19 10.21 -24.05
CA ASP A 336 27.19 9.15 -23.89
C ASP A 336 28.54 9.67 -24.40
N GLY A 337 29.58 9.51 -23.59
CA GLY A 337 30.93 9.95 -23.92
C GLY A 337 31.80 9.93 -22.69
N ASP A 338 32.49 8.80 -22.53
CA ASP A 338 33.56 8.51 -21.58
C ASP A 338 34.48 9.71 -21.30
N GLU A 339 34.81 9.94 -20.03
CA GLU A 339 36.12 10.49 -19.69
C GLU A 339 36.60 9.96 -18.33
N GLU A 340 37.58 9.07 -18.42
CA GLU A 340 38.52 8.69 -17.37
C GLU A 340 38.92 9.88 -16.49
N MET A 341 38.86 9.70 -15.17
CA MET A 341 39.70 10.47 -14.26
C MET A 341 40.47 9.50 -13.37
N ILE A 342 41.59 9.05 -13.91
CA ILE A 342 42.79 8.69 -13.16
C ILE A 342 43.40 10.00 -12.66
N GLY A 343 43.69 10.10 -11.37
CA GLY A 343 44.40 11.22 -10.75
C GLY A 343 44.23 11.26 -9.25
#